data_AF-A0A7D9KX20-F1
#
_entry.id   AF-A0A7D9KX20-F1
#
_cell.length_a   1.000
_cell.length_b   1.000
_cell.length_c   1.000
_cell.angle_alpha   90.00
_cell.angle_beta   90.00
_cell.angle_gamma   90.00
#
_symmetry.space_group_name_H-M   'P 1'
#
loop_
_entity.id
_entity.type
_entity.pdbx_description
1 polymer ?
#
loop_
_entity_poly.entity_id
_entity_poly.type
_entity_poly.pdbx_seq_one_letter_code
_entity_poly.pdbx_strand_id
1 'polypeptide(L)'
;MAGNMSGDETGENIDNKFVDIVSGFLLDRDIRDVCTLNEMRSNFPLKYRTHDDIAVLYESFVMKRKLIKDTVRRNIEGFYTKDKAKNSNKQRQSIEEKLAVLDVKQRQHRKELLRAKKELSLLQKNIARCDKAVQDCQLLANDVKEYFNMDLFEV
;
A
#
# COMPACT_ATOMS: atom_id res chain seq x y z
N MET A 1 23.17 -6.92 -5.57
CA MET A 1 22.24 -7.94 -6.07
C MET A 1 21.30 -8.35 -4.94
N ALA A 2 20.04 -7.93 -5.00
CA ALA A 2 18.92 -8.52 -4.26
C ALA A 2 17.69 -8.09 -5.06
N GLY A 3 16.97 -9.09 -5.60
CA GLY A 3 15.92 -8.90 -6.60
C GLY A 3 14.66 -8.29 -6.02
N ASN A 4 14.02 -7.44 -6.82
CA ASN A 4 12.62 -7.05 -6.67
C ASN A 4 11.95 -7.44 -7.98
N MET A 5 11.28 -8.59 -7.98
CA MET A 5 10.46 -9.09 -9.07
C MET A 5 9.14 -9.60 -8.49
N SER A 6 8.05 -9.35 -9.22
CA SER A 6 6.76 -10.05 -9.17
C SER A 6 5.78 -9.73 -8.04
N GLY A 7 5.39 -8.45 -7.88
CA GLY A 7 4.16 -8.08 -7.16
C GLY A 7 2.93 -7.89 -8.06
N ASP A 8 3.13 -7.63 -9.35
CA ASP A 8 2.06 -7.15 -10.26
C ASP A 8 1.52 -8.22 -11.23
N GLU A 9 2.35 -9.18 -11.65
CA GLU A 9 1.99 -10.13 -12.72
C GLU A 9 0.92 -11.15 -12.30
N THR A 10 0.82 -11.45 -11.00
CA THR A 10 -0.20 -12.39 -10.48
C THR A 10 -1.59 -11.78 -10.40
N GLY A 11 -1.71 -10.46 -10.28
CA GLY A 11 -3.00 -9.76 -10.19
C GLY A 11 -3.70 -9.69 -11.55
N GLU A 12 -3.00 -9.20 -12.58
CA GLU A 12 -3.53 -9.14 -13.95
C GLU A 12 -4.01 -10.50 -14.46
N ASN A 13 -3.29 -11.57 -14.12
CA ASN A 13 -3.60 -12.92 -14.58
C ASN A 13 -4.89 -13.49 -13.94
N ILE A 14 -5.17 -13.13 -12.68
CA ILE A 14 -6.41 -13.55 -11.99
C ILE A 14 -7.60 -12.71 -12.49
N ASP A 15 -7.38 -11.42 -12.73
CA ASP A 15 -8.45 -10.52 -13.16
C ASP A 15 -8.88 -10.78 -14.61
N ASN A 16 -7.95 -11.06 -15.52
CA ASN A 16 -8.26 -11.51 -16.88
C ASN A 16 -9.07 -12.81 -16.84
N LYS A 17 -8.73 -13.72 -15.92
CA LYS A 17 -9.46 -14.97 -15.71
C LYS A 17 -10.90 -14.75 -15.22
N PHE A 18 -11.14 -13.75 -14.37
CA PHE A 18 -12.50 -13.39 -13.92
C PHE A 18 -13.32 -12.73 -15.02
N VAL A 19 -12.72 -11.82 -15.80
CA VAL A 19 -13.37 -11.22 -16.97
C VAL A 19 -13.80 -12.32 -17.95
N ASP A 20 -12.93 -13.29 -18.20
CA ASP A 20 -13.21 -14.42 -19.08
C ASP A 20 -14.31 -15.35 -18.53
N ILE A 21 -14.32 -15.63 -17.21
CA ILE A 21 -15.36 -16.45 -16.57
C ILE A 21 -16.72 -15.76 -16.63
N VAL A 22 -16.80 -14.47 -16.28
CA VAL A 22 -18.06 -13.73 -16.22
C VAL A 22 -18.58 -13.44 -17.64
N SER A 23 -17.68 -13.06 -18.56
CA SER A 23 -18.02 -12.91 -19.98
C SER A 23 -18.47 -14.24 -20.56
N GLY A 24 -17.77 -15.32 -20.25
CA GLY A 24 -18.16 -16.69 -20.62
C GLY A 24 -19.55 -17.03 -20.12
N PHE A 25 -19.84 -16.86 -18.83
CA PHE A 25 -21.15 -17.13 -18.25
C PHE A 25 -22.29 -16.33 -18.90
N LEU A 26 -22.10 -15.02 -19.09
CA LEU A 26 -23.11 -14.12 -19.64
C LEU A 26 -23.31 -14.31 -21.15
N LEU A 27 -22.26 -14.66 -21.88
CA LEU A 27 -22.32 -14.80 -23.35
C LEU A 27 -22.56 -16.25 -23.77
N ASP A 28 -22.19 -17.25 -22.99
CA ASP A 28 -22.36 -18.66 -23.34
C ASP A 28 -23.81 -19.11 -23.29
N ARG A 29 -24.65 -18.47 -22.47
CA ARG A 29 -26.06 -18.86 -22.36
C ARG A 29 -26.90 -18.44 -23.57
N ASP A 30 -26.59 -17.29 -24.19
CA ASP A 30 -27.38 -16.73 -25.30
C ASP A 30 -26.63 -16.72 -26.65
N ILE A 31 -25.30 -16.91 -26.64
CA ILE A 31 -24.43 -16.69 -27.80
C ILE A 31 -23.58 -17.92 -28.18
N ARG A 32 -23.82 -19.10 -27.57
CA ARG A 32 -23.11 -20.35 -27.91
C ARG A 32 -23.54 -20.99 -29.22
N ASP A 33 -24.82 -20.94 -29.56
CA ASP A 33 -25.28 -21.56 -30.81
C ASP A 33 -24.95 -20.65 -31.98
N VAL A 34 -23.77 -20.82 -32.55
CA VAL A 34 -23.38 -20.21 -33.82
C VAL A 34 -24.11 -20.97 -34.92
N CYS A 35 -25.33 -20.51 -35.22
CA CYS A 35 -26.03 -20.87 -36.44
C CYS A 35 -25.08 -20.58 -37.62
N THR A 36 -24.79 -21.57 -38.45
CA THR A 36 -24.04 -21.40 -39.71
C THR A 36 -24.95 -20.81 -40.78
N LEU A 37 -24.38 -20.26 -41.88
CA LEU A 37 -25.20 -19.77 -42.99
C LEU A 37 -26.12 -20.85 -43.55
N ASN A 38 -25.69 -22.12 -43.58
CA ASN A 38 -26.48 -23.23 -44.07
C ASN A 38 -27.63 -23.60 -43.12
N GLU A 39 -27.39 -23.54 -41.81
CA GLU A 39 -28.45 -23.70 -40.80
C GLU A 39 -29.44 -22.54 -40.88
N MET A 40 -28.96 -21.30 -41.05
CA MET A 40 -29.78 -20.12 -41.23
C MET A 40 -30.66 -20.27 -42.47
N ARG A 41 -30.10 -20.68 -43.61
CA ARG A 41 -30.83 -20.97 -44.85
C ARG A 41 -31.87 -22.06 -44.66
N SER A 42 -31.58 -23.08 -43.85
CA SER A 42 -32.50 -24.20 -43.61
C SER A 42 -33.80 -23.77 -42.93
N ASN A 43 -33.79 -22.65 -42.21
CA ASN A 43 -34.98 -22.03 -41.60
C ASN A 43 -35.91 -21.34 -42.61
N PHE A 44 -35.47 -21.13 -43.85
CA PHE A 44 -36.28 -20.52 -44.91
C PHE A 44 -36.85 -21.58 -45.86
N PRO A 45 -38.02 -21.32 -46.48
CA PRO A 45 -38.59 -22.17 -47.52
C PRO A 45 -37.59 -22.44 -48.66
N LEU A 46 -37.66 -23.63 -49.27
CA LEU A 46 -36.69 -24.11 -50.26
C LEU A 46 -36.42 -23.07 -51.38
N LYS A 47 -37.48 -22.42 -51.87
CA LYS A 47 -37.44 -21.40 -52.92
C LYS A 47 -36.63 -20.14 -52.59
N TYR A 48 -36.39 -19.87 -51.31
CA TYR A 48 -35.66 -18.68 -50.86
C TYR A 48 -34.26 -18.99 -50.34
N ARG A 49 -33.89 -20.26 -50.12
CA ARG A 49 -32.62 -20.64 -49.46
C ARG A 49 -31.36 -20.13 -50.16
N THR A 50 -31.42 -19.92 -51.47
CA THR A 50 -30.33 -19.40 -52.29
C THR A 50 -30.43 -17.90 -52.53
N HIS A 51 -31.42 -17.22 -51.95
CA HIS A 51 -31.61 -15.79 -52.11
C HIS A 51 -30.50 -15.01 -51.38
N ASP A 52 -29.94 -14.00 -52.04
CA ASP A 52 -28.80 -13.22 -51.53
C ASP A 52 -29.14 -12.49 -50.22
N ASP A 53 -30.38 -12.02 -50.06
CA ASP A 53 -30.87 -11.41 -48.82
C ASP A 53 -30.66 -12.29 -47.57
N ILE A 54 -30.69 -13.62 -47.70
CA ILE A 54 -30.42 -14.51 -46.56
C ILE A 54 -28.96 -14.42 -46.13
N ALA A 55 -28.03 -14.26 -47.08
CA ALA A 55 -26.62 -14.03 -46.76
C ALA A 55 -26.44 -12.68 -46.06
N VAL A 56 -27.11 -11.61 -46.54
CA VAL A 56 -27.07 -10.29 -45.91
C VAL A 56 -27.66 -10.31 -44.49
N LEU A 57 -28.77 -11.02 -44.29
CA LEU A 57 -29.37 -11.23 -42.97
C LEU A 57 -28.44 -11.98 -42.02
N TYR A 58 -27.75 -13.01 -42.53
CA TYR A 58 -26.77 -13.76 -41.76
C TYR A 58 -25.56 -12.91 -41.35
N GLU A 59 -24.99 -12.13 -42.28
CA GLU A 59 -23.90 -11.20 -41.98
C GLU A 59 -24.31 -10.17 -40.91
N SER A 60 -25.51 -9.61 -41.05
CA SER A 60 -26.08 -8.67 -40.07
C SER A 60 -26.25 -9.32 -38.69
N PHE A 61 -26.71 -10.56 -38.65
CA PHE A 61 -26.85 -11.35 -37.42
C PHE A 61 -25.49 -11.57 -36.73
N VAL A 62 -24.48 -12.00 -37.49
CA VAL A 62 -23.12 -12.21 -36.98
C VAL A 62 -22.52 -10.92 -36.45
N MET A 63 -22.65 -9.81 -37.19
CA MET A 63 -22.15 -8.50 -36.78
C MET A 63 -22.81 -7.99 -35.50
N LYS A 64 -24.13 -8.07 -35.39
CA LYS A 64 -24.85 -7.66 -34.17
C LYS A 64 -24.43 -8.50 -32.96
N ARG A 65 -24.24 -9.81 -33.14
CA ARG A 65 -23.73 -10.68 -32.07
C ARG A 65 -22.33 -10.31 -31.63
N LYS A 66 -21.42 -10.04 -32.56
CA LYS A 66 -20.06 -9.58 -32.24
C LYS A 66 -20.10 -8.29 -31.43
N LEU A 67 -20.93 -7.32 -31.84
CA LEU A 67 -21.10 -6.06 -31.13
C LEU A 67 -21.60 -6.26 -29.69
N ILE A 68 -22.55 -7.17 -29.46
CA ILE A 68 -23.05 -7.50 -28.13
C ILE A 68 -21.93 -8.11 -27.28
N LYS A 69 -21.19 -9.11 -27.80
CA LYS A 69 -20.05 -9.73 -27.11
C LYS A 69 -19.01 -8.68 -26.68
N ASP A 70 -18.62 -7.82 -27.62
CA ASP A 70 -17.61 -6.79 -27.37
C ASP A 70 -18.08 -5.75 -26.35
N THR A 71 -19.37 -5.41 -26.37
CA THR A 71 -19.96 -4.43 -25.44
C THR A 71 -20.06 -4.99 -24.03
N VAL A 72 -20.52 -6.24 -23.87
CA VAL A 72 -20.58 -6.91 -22.58
C VAL A 72 -19.18 -7.05 -21.98
N ARG A 73 -18.20 -7.48 -22.78
CA ARG A 73 -16.80 -7.57 -22.34
C ARG A 73 -16.27 -6.22 -21.83
N ARG A 74 -16.42 -5.15 -22.62
CA ARG A 74 -16.01 -3.80 -22.22
C ARG A 74 -16.69 -3.31 -20.94
N ASN A 75 -17.96 -3.64 -20.75
CA ASN A 75 -18.68 -3.25 -19.53
C ASN A 75 -18.15 -3.98 -18.29
N ILE A 76 -17.85 -5.28 -18.42
CA ILE A 76 -17.26 -6.08 -17.35
C ILE A 76 -15.87 -5.54 -17.00
N GLU A 77 -14.99 -5.38 -18.00
CA GLU A 77 -13.65 -4.81 -17.81
C GLU A 77 -13.71 -3.41 -17.17
N GLY A 78 -14.61 -2.56 -17.65
CA GLY A 78 -14.83 -1.22 -17.12
C GLY A 78 -15.35 -1.18 -15.69
N PHE A 79 -16.11 -2.20 -15.27
CA PHE A 79 -16.57 -2.34 -13.88
C PHE A 79 -15.41 -2.69 -12.94
N TYR A 80 -14.63 -3.71 -13.29
CA TYR A 80 -13.53 -4.19 -12.45
C TYR A 80 -12.36 -3.20 -12.36
N THR A 81 -12.09 -2.42 -13.42
CA THR A 81 -11.02 -1.40 -13.42
C THR A 81 -11.38 -0.15 -12.61
N LYS A 82 -12.65 0.29 -12.63
CA LYS A 82 -13.11 1.48 -11.87
C LYS A 82 -12.98 1.31 -10.36
N ASP A 83 -13.27 0.12 -9.84
CA ASP A 83 -13.19 -0.14 -8.40
C ASP A 83 -11.75 -0.27 -7.90
N LYS A 84 -10.82 -0.78 -8.74
CA LYS A 84 -9.38 -0.79 -8.44
C LYS A 84 -8.82 0.62 -8.25
N ALA A 85 -9.14 1.54 -9.17
CA ALA A 85 -8.66 2.92 -9.09
C ALA A 85 -9.17 3.64 -7.83
N LYS A 86 -10.43 3.39 -7.44
CA LYS A 86 -11.01 3.95 -6.20
C LYS A 86 -10.35 3.40 -4.94
N ASN A 87 -10.08 2.10 -4.88
CA ASN A 87 -9.48 1.47 -3.70
C ASN A 87 -8.00 1.86 -3.52
N SER A 88 -7.24 1.97 -4.61
CA SER A 88 -5.85 2.43 -4.58
C SER A 88 -5.72 3.85 -4.01
N ASN A 89 -6.60 4.77 -4.41
CA ASN A 89 -6.59 6.14 -3.88
C ASN A 89 -6.93 6.22 -2.39
N LYS A 90 -7.91 5.46 -1.91
CA LYS A 90 -8.23 5.40 -0.48
C LYS A 90 -7.07 4.86 0.36
N GLN A 91 -6.37 3.85 -0.15
CA GLN A 91 -5.25 3.25 0.54
C GLN A 91 -4.05 4.21 0.61
N ARG A 92 -3.79 4.97 -0.47
CA ARG A 92 -2.76 6.03 -0.47
C ARG A 92 -3.06 7.13 0.54
N GLN A 93 -4.31 7.63 0.58
CA GLN A 93 -4.72 8.64 1.57
C GLN A 93 -4.53 8.15 3.02
N SER A 94 -4.89 6.89 3.29
CA SER A 94 -4.69 6.30 4.63
C SER A 94 -3.21 6.17 5.02
N ILE A 95 -2.32 5.90 4.05
CA ILE A 95 -0.87 5.84 4.29
C ILE A 95 -0.31 7.24 4.56
N GLU A 96 -0.73 8.25 3.79
CA GLU A 96 -0.31 9.65 3.97
C GLU A 96 -0.69 10.18 5.36
N GLU A 97 -1.92 9.90 5.82
CA GLU A 97 -2.36 10.27 7.17
C GLU A 97 -1.49 9.61 8.25
N LYS A 98 -1.17 8.32 8.11
CA LYS A 98 -0.29 7.61 9.06
C LYS A 98 1.12 8.18 9.07
N LEU A 99 1.67 8.53 7.91
CA LEU A 99 2.98 9.17 7.80
C LEU A 99 3.00 10.55 8.47
N ALA A 100 1.95 11.35 8.30
CA ALA A 100 1.83 12.65 8.97
C ALA A 100 1.82 12.51 10.50
N VAL A 101 1.08 11.53 11.04
CA VAL A 101 1.07 11.24 12.49
C VAL A 101 2.45 10.80 12.98
N LEU A 102 3.16 9.97 12.20
CA LEU A 102 4.51 9.51 12.54
C LEU A 102 5.52 10.67 12.54
N ASP A 103 5.46 11.59 11.58
CA ASP A 103 6.35 12.76 11.53
C ASP A 103 6.14 13.67 12.75
N VAL A 104 4.88 13.90 13.15
CA VAL A 104 4.58 14.65 14.38
C VAL A 104 5.18 13.98 15.62
N LYS A 105 4.99 12.65 15.78
CA LYS A 105 5.58 11.89 16.89
C LYS A 105 7.10 11.93 16.87
N GLN A 106 7.72 11.79 15.70
CA GLN A 106 9.17 11.84 15.56
C GLN A 106 9.74 13.20 15.97
N ARG A 107 9.08 14.30 15.57
CA ARG A 107 9.46 15.66 15.98
C ARG A 107 9.31 15.85 17.50
N GLN A 108 8.25 15.31 18.09
CA GLN A 108 8.06 15.36 19.54
C GLN A 108 9.17 14.61 20.29
N HIS A 109 9.45 13.36 19.92
CA HIS A 109 10.51 12.58 20.55
C HIS A 109 11.90 13.21 20.37
N ARG A 110 12.18 13.84 19.23
CA ARG A 110 13.42 14.62 19.05
C ARG A 110 13.54 15.79 20.03
N LYS A 111 12.44 16.50 20.31
CA LYS A 111 12.42 17.59 21.30
C LYS A 111 12.65 17.06 22.72
N GLU A 112 12.00 15.96 23.09
CA GLU A 112 12.16 15.30 24.39
C GLU A 112 13.60 14.84 24.59
N LEU A 113 14.19 14.19 23.58
CA LEU A 113 15.58 13.74 23.60
C LEU A 113 16.57 14.91 23.75
N LEU A 114 16.31 16.04 23.10
CA LEU A 114 17.12 17.24 23.27
C LEU A 114 17.03 17.81 24.70
N ARG A 115 15.84 17.79 25.32
CA ARG A 115 15.66 18.23 26.72
C ARG A 115 16.42 17.31 27.68
N ALA A 116 16.24 15.99 27.55
CA ALA A 116 16.94 15.01 28.38
C ALA A 116 18.47 15.15 28.27
N LYS A 117 19.01 15.40 27.07
CA LYS A 117 20.45 15.65 26.89
C LYS A 117 20.94 16.91 27.61
N LYS A 118 20.14 17.98 27.60
CA LYS A 118 20.49 19.22 28.32
C LYS A 118 20.48 19.01 29.83
N GLU A 119 19.47 18.32 30.34
CA GLU A 119 19.37 17.97 31.76
C GLU A 119 20.54 17.09 32.21
N LEU A 120 20.87 16.07 31.42
CA LEU A 120 22.00 15.19 31.70
C LEU A 120 23.32 15.95 31.74
N SER A 121 23.55 16.87 30.78
CA SER A 121 24.74 17.72 30.79
C SER A 121 24.80 18.66 32.01
N LEU A 122 23.66 19.19 32.46
CA LEU A 122 23.59 20.00 33.67
C LEU A 122 23.90 19.17 34.92
N LEU A 123 23.31 17.98 35.04
CA LEU A 123 23.56 17.07 36.15
C LEU A 123 25.03 16.65 36.21
N GLN A 124 25.65 16.32 35.07
CA GLN A 124 27.08 16.00 35.00
C GLN A 124 27.96 17.16 35.51
N LYS A 125 27.64 18.40 35.15
CA LYS A 125 28.36 19.58 35.65
C LYS A 125 28.18 19.74 37.17
N ASN A 126 26.99 19.48 37.69
CA ASN A 126 26.73 19.57 39.12
C ASN A 126 27.46 18.47 39.90
N ILE A 127 27.48 17.23 39.39
CA ILE A 127 28.25 16.12 39.97
C ILE A 127 29.73 16.49 40.03
N ALA A 128 30.32 16.98 38.93
CA ALA A 128 31.73 17.39 38.91
C ALA A 128 32.04 18.52 39.91
N ARG A 129 31.09 19.44 40.16
CA ARG A 129 31.23 20.47 41.21
C ARG A 129 31.20 19.87 42.60
N CYS A 130 30.29 18.93 42.85
CA CYS A 130 30.21 18.23 44.14
C CYS A 130 31.48 17.42 44.41
N ASP A 131 31.98 16.69 43.42
CA ASP A 131 33.23 15.91 43.53
C ASP A 131 34.41 16.82 43.90
N LYS A 132 34.52 17.98 43.24
CA LYS A 132 35.54 18.97 43.57
C LYS A 132 35.40 19.50 44.99
N ALA A 133 34.18 19.86 45.43
CA ALA A 133 33.96 20.34 46.78
C ALA A 133 34.33 19.30 47.85
N VAL A 134 34.05 18.01 47.59
CA VAL A 134 34.46 16.91 48.47
C VAL A 134 35.98 16.80 48.54
N GLN A 135 36.68 16.89 47.41
CA GLN A 135 38.15 16.89 47.39
C GLN A 135 38.73 18.08 48.14
N ASP A 136 38.20 19.29 47.93
CA ASP A 136 38.63 20.51 48.62
C ASP A 136 38.43 20.38 50.15
N CYS A 137 37.31 19.80 50.60
CA CYS A 137 37.06 19.51 52.01
C CYS A 137 38.02 18.46 52.59
N GLN A 138 38.39 17.43 51.82
CA GLN A 138 39.36 16.41 52.25
C GLN A 138 40.76 17.01 52.42
N LEU A 139 41.17 17.89 51.50
CA LEU A 139 42.44 18.60 51.60
C LEU A 139 42.48 19.50 52.85
N LEU A 140 41.43 20.29 53.07
CA LEU A 140 41.30 21.11 54.28
C LEU A 140 41.35 20.27 55.57
N ALA A 141 40.70 19.11 55.60
CA ALA A 141 40.74 18.21 56.76
C ALA A 141 42.14 17.64 57.02
N ASN A 142 42.91 17.37 55.96
CA ASN A 142 44.30 16.90 56.08
C ASN A 142 45.22 18.04 56.54
N ASP A 143 45.08 19.23 55.97
CA ASP A 143 45.85 20.41 56.38
C ASP A 143 45.60 20.74 57.86
N VAL A 144 44.34 20.73 58.31
CA VAL A 144 43.99 20.97 59.73
C VAL A 144 44.64 19.92 60.65
N LYS A 145 44.70 18.65 60.25
CA LYS A 145 45.39 17.61 61.04
C LYS A 145 46.91 17.81 61.11
N GLU A 146 47.53 18.31 60.05
CA GLU A 146 48.98 18.57 60.02
C GLU A 146 49.37 19.82 60.83
N TYR A 147 48.53 20.86 60.85
CA TYR A 147 48.81 22.11 61.57
C TYR A 147 48.30 22.13 63.01
N PHE A 148 47.23 21.41 63.34
CA PHE A 148 46.73 21.27 64.70
C PHE A 148 46.97 19.85 65.23
N ASN A 149 48.08 19.67 65.94
CA ASN A 149 48.23 18.50 66.78
C ASN A 149 47.31 18.68 68.00
N MET A 150 46.15 18.01 68.02
CA MET A 150 45.19 18.10 69.13
C MET A 150 45.79 17.63 70.46
N ASP A 151 46.87 16.85 70.42
CA ASP A 151 47.67 16.45 71.58
C ASP A 151 48.37 17.63 72.29
N LEU A 152 48.47 18.80 71.64
CA LEU A 152 49.01 20.05 72.26
C LEU A 152 47.97 20.81 73.10
N PHE A 153 46.69 20.41 73.04
CA PHE A 153 45.59 21.06 73.76
C PHE A 153 44.93 20.16 74.82
N GLU A 154 45.44 18.94 75.03
CA GLU A 154 45.08 18.12 76.20
C GLU A 154 45.93 18.53 77.42
N VAL A 155 45.49 19.57 78.14
CA VAL A 155 45.76 19.82 79.57
C VAL A 155 44.51 20.37 80.23
#